data_AF-A0A3D0KLT9-F1
#
_entry.id   AF-A0A3D0KLT9-F1
#
_cell.length_a   1.000
_cell.length_b   1.000
_cell.length_c   1.000
_cell.angle_alpha   90.00
_cell.angle_beta   90.00
_cell.angle_gamma   90.00
#
_symmetry.space_group_name_H-M   'P 1'
#
loop_
_entity.id
_entity.type
_entity.pdbx_description
1 polymer ?
#
loop_
_entity_poly.entity_id
_entity_poly.type
_entity_poly.pdbx_seq_one_letter_code
_entity_poly.pdbx_strand_id
1 'polypeptide(L)'
;MYKLIKQEGQARRAEFVTPHGTIQTPAFMNVATCGAIKGAVSALDLKKIKCQVQLCNTYHLHLRPGDEKVKQLGGLHAFTRWDGPILTDSGGFQVFSLAKLRNIKEEGVFFNSHIDGRKIFMGPEESMNIQSNLGSTIAMAFDECVENPSPYEYTRDSVARTTRWLKRCIKRMDELNNSESAINPRQMLFGINQGGTYRDLRTDHMKEIAELDLDGYAIGG
;
A
#
# COMPACT_ATOMS: atom_id res chain seq x y z
N MET A 1 14.06 0.42 10.01
CA MET A 1 14.68 1.49 10.84
C MET A 1 15.00 2.70 9.98
N TYR A 2 14.49 3.88 10.33
CA TYR A 2 14.77 5.15 9.64
C TYR A 2 15.88 5.93 10.38
N LYS A 3 16.91 6.36 9.65
CA LYS A 3 18.06 7.09 10.20
C LYS A 3 18.29 8.39 9.42
N LEU A 4 17.96 9.52 10.06
CA LEU A 4 18.24 10.84 9.52
C LEU A 4 19.75 11.09 9.46
N ILE A 5 20.25 11.51 8.29
CA ILE A 5 21.68 11.80 8.04
C ILE A 5 21.92 13.30 8.02
N LYS A 6 21.08 14.05 7.29
CA LYS A 6 21.15 15.51 7.20
C LYS A 6 19.76 16.09 7.05
N GLN A 7 19.54 17.25 7.67
CA GLN A 7 18.35 18.05 7.49
C GLN A 7 18.74 19.48 7.07
N GLU A 8 18.00 20.03 6.12
CA GLU A 8 18.14 21.41 5.66
C GLU A 8 16.75 22.01 5.49
N GLY A 9 16.35 22.89 6.43
CA GLY A 9 14.95 23.29 6.56
C GLY A 9 14.04 22.08 6.81
N GLN A 10 13.06 21.87 5.93
CA GLN A 10 12.16 20.70 5.95
C GLN A 10 12.64 19.53 5.08
N ALA A 11 13.70 19.73 4.28
CA ALA A 11 14.28 18.68 3.46
C ALA A 11 15.13 17.75 4.32
N ARG A 12 14.98 16.43 4.10
CA ARG A 12 15.62 15.38 4.91
C ARG A 12 16.31 14.39 4.00
N ARG A 13 17.60 14.13 4.27
CA ARG A 13 18.35 13.00 3.72
C ARG A 13 18.46 11.93 4.79
N ALA A 14 18.03 10.72 4.49
CA ALA A 14 18.03 9.63 5.46
C ALA A 14 18.16 8.25 4.81
N GLU A 15 18.50 7.26 5.63
CA GLU A 15 18.49 5.84 5.28
C GLU A 15 17.29 5.15 5.90
N PHE A 16 16.59 4.34 5.11
CA PHE A 16 15.49 3.51 5.58
C PHE A 16 15.81 2.03 5.35
N VAL A 17 16.20 1.35 6.42
CA VAL A 17 16.57 -0.07 6.42
C VAL A 17 15.31 -0.92 6.50
N THR A 18 15.14 -1.82 5.53
CA THR A 18 14.01 -2.75 5.41
C THR A 18 14.50 -4.20 5.32
N PRO A 19 13.62 -5.20 5.47
CA PRO A 19 14.00 -6.62 5.33
C PRO A 19 14.63 -7.00 4.00
N HIS A 20 14.36 -6.26 2.92
CA HIS A 20 14.82 -6.54 1.56
C HIS A 20 15.86 -5.52 1.05
N GLY A 21 16.43 -4.71 1.94
CA GLY A 21 17.50 -3.77 1.61
C GLY A 21 17.28 -2.36 2.16
N THR A 22 18.24 -1.48 1.90
CA THR A 22 18.21 -0.10 2.38
C THR A 22 17.79 0.85 1.26
N ILE A 23 16.81 1.71 1.57
CA ILE A 23 16.33 2.78 0.69
C ILE A 23 16.98 4.09 1.14
N GLN A 24 17.57 4.84 0.21
CA GLN A 24 18.03 6.21 0.48
C GLN A 24 16.87 7.17 0.23
N THR A 25 16.63 8.12 1.13
CA THR A 25 15.55 9.11 1.00
C THR A 25 16.13 10.52 0.82
N PRO A 26 15.53 11.37 -0.05
CA PRO A 26 14.29 11.15 -0.81
C PRO A 26 14.41 10.06 -1.90
N ALA A 27 13.37 9.25 -2.03
CA ALA A 27 13.33 8.12 -2.96
C ALA A 27 12.24 8.31 -4.00
N PHE A 28 12.48 7.83 -5.22
CA PHE A 28 11.46 7.68 -6.26
C PHE A 28 11.17 6.19 -6.47
N MET A 29 9.89 5.83 -6.55
CA MET A 29 9.45 4.46 -6.75
C MET A 29 8.97 4.24 -8.18
N ASN A 30 9.61 3.34 -8.91
CA ASN A 30 9.13 2.92 -10.22
C ASN A 30 7.87 2.05 -10.07
N VAL A 31 6.82 2.36 -10.82
CA VAL A 31 5.53 1.66 -10.72
C VAL A 31 5.48 0.47 -11.69
N ALA A 32 5.27 -0.72 -11.13
CA ALA A 32 5.12 -1.98 -11.83
C ALA A 32 3.66 -2.47 -11.73
N THR A 33 2.90 -2.28 -12.81
CA THR A 33 1.53 -2.80 -12.92
C THR A 33 1.56 -4.27 -13.32
N CYS A 34 0.83 -5.13 -12.61
CA CYS A 34 0.88 -6.59 -12.78
C CYS A 34 2.31 -7.18 -12.61
N GLY A 35 3.15 -6.57 -11.77
CA GLY A 35 4.52 -7.05 -11.54
C GLY A 35 5.51 -6.72 -12.66
N ALA A 36 5.15 -5.84 -13.61
CA ALA A 36 6.04 -5.41 -14.68
C ALA A 36 5.99 -3.89 -14.89
N ILE A 37 7.15 -3.28 -15.17
CA ILE A 37 7.24 -1.89 -15.59
C ILE A 37 7.00 -1.83 -17.09
N LYS A 38 5.98 -1.09 -17.50
CA LYS A 38 5.65 -0.92 -18.93
C LYS A 38 6.72 -0.06 -19.61
N GLY A 39 7.11 -0.41 -20.83
CA GLY A 39 8.07 0.36 -21.62
C GLY A 39 9.51 -0.20 -21.66
N ALA A 40 9.66 -1.53 -21.59
CA ALA A 40 10.91 -2.28 -21.85
C ALA A 40 12.01 -2.26 -20.77
N VAL A 41 11.71 -1.83 -19.54
CA VAL A 41 12.65 -1.96 -18.41
C VAL A 41 12.34 -3.26 -17.67
N SER A 42 13.24 -4.24 -17.76
CA SER A 42 13.13 -5.47 -16.95
C SER A 42 13.49 -5.20 -15.49
N ALA A 43 13.12 -6.10 -14.57
CA ALA A 43 13.57 -6.02 -13.18
C ALA A 43 15.11 -6.00 -13.05
N LEU A 44 15.83 -6.57 -14.01
CA LEU A 44 17.31 -6.54 -14.04
C LEU A 44 17.84 -5.14 -14.42
N ASP A 45 17.11 -4.41 -15.26
CA ASP A 45 17.49 -3.07 -15.67
C ASP A 45 17.21 -2.03 -14.57
N LEU A 46 16.24 -2.29 -13.69
CA LEU A 46 15.98 -1.47 -12.50
C LEU A 46 17.22 -1.24 -11.64
N LYS A 47 18.05 -2.28 -11.48
CA LYS A 47 19.32 -2.17 -10.74
C LYS A 47 20.29 -1.21 -11.42
N LYS A 48 20.38 -1.26 -12.76
CA LYS A 48 21.29 -0.40 -13.53
C LYS A 48 20.90 1.08 -13.42
N ILE A 49 19.60 1.36 -13.35
CA ILE A 49 19.09 2.72 -13.15
C ILE A 49 19.02 3.14 -11.67
N LYS A 50 19.61 2.34 -10.77
CA LYS A 50 19.69 2.62 -9.33
C LYS A 50 18.32 2.73 -8.65
N CYS A 51 17.32 2.00 -9.15
CA CYS A 51 16.08 1.81 -8.42
C CYS A 51 16.38 1.16 -7.06
N GLN A 52 15.78 1.69 -6.00
CA GLN A 52 15.95 1.18 -4.63
C GLN A 52 14.67 0.60 -4.06
N VAL A 53 13.53 0.90 -4.67
CA VAL A 53 12.22 0.42 -4.27
C VAL A 53 11.28 0.55 -5.47
N GLN A 54 10.52 -0.51 -5.75
CA GLN A 54 9.46 -0.47 -6.75
C GLN A 54 8.08 -0.52 -6.08
N LEU A 55 7.08 0.04 -6.75
CA LEU A 55 5.68 -0.06 -6.34
C LEU A 55 4.97 -1.11 -7.18
N CYS A 56 4.27 -2.05 -6.57
CA CYS A 56 3.42 -3.03 -7.25
C CYS A 56 1.94 -2.81 -6.91
N ASN A 57 1.07 -2.80 -7.93
CA ASN A 57 -0.36 -2.61 -7.70
C ASN A 57 -1.05 -3.91 -7.28
N THR A 58 -1.56 -3.94 -6.05
CA THR A 58 -2.24 -5.08 -5.42
C THR A 58 -3.50 -5.46 -6.18
N TYR A 59 -4.31 -4.47 -6.56
CA TYR A 59 -5.56 -4.66 -7.30
C TYR A 59 -5.36 -5.50 -8.58
N HIS A 60 -4.36 -5.13 -9.39
CA HIS A 60 -4.12 -5.80 -10.65
C HIS A 60 -3.58 -7.22 -10.46
N LEU A 61 -2.64 -7.40 -9.53
CA LEU A 61 -2.04 -8.71 -9.23
C LEU A 61 -3.07 -9.69 -8.67
N HIS A 62 -3.97 -9.23 -7.80
CA HIS A 62 -5.06 -10.02 -7.25
C HIS A 62 -6.06 -10.47 -8.33
N LEU A 63 -6.39 -9.59 -9.28
CA LEU A 63 -7.26 -9.94 -10.39
C LEU A 63 -6.58 -10.90 -11.37
N ARG A 64 -5.33 -10.63 -11.73
CA ARG A 64 -4.54 -11.47 -12.64
C ARG A 64 -3.05 -11.26 -12.38
N PRO A 65 -2.29 -12.31 -12.04
CA PRO A 65 -2.64 -13.73 -12.14
C PRO A 65 -3.46 -14.30 -10.96
N GLY A 66 -3.64 -13.55 -9.87
CA GLY A 66 -4.14 -14.01 -8.59
C GLY A 66 -3.00 -14.08 -7.56
N ASP A 67 -3.18 -13.48 -6.40
CA ASP A 67 -2.16 -13.39 -5.35
C ASP A 67 -1.79 -14.76 -4.76
N GLU A 68 -2.74 -15.68 -4.62
CA GLU A 68 -2.45 -17.07 -4.20
C GLU A 68 -1.50 -17.78 -5.17
N LYS A 69 -1.62 -17.53 -6.49
CA LYS A 69 -0.68 -18.08 -7.46
C LYS A 69 0.70 -17.43 -7.34
N VAL A 70 0.74 -16.11 -7.10
CA VAL A 70 2.02 -15.41 -6.85
C VAL A 70 2.69 -15.97 -5.59
N LYS A 71 1.93 -16.22 -4.53
CA LYS A 71 2.41 -16.88 -3.31
C LYS A 71 3.00 -18.25 -3.59
N GLN A 72 2.28 -19.10 -4.34
CA GLN A 72 2.76 -20.44 -4.73
C GLN A 72 4.07 -20.39 -5.54
N LEU A 73 4.29 -19.31 -6.29
CA LEU A 73 5.52 -19.05 -7.04
C LEU A 73 6.63 -18.42 -6.19
N GLY A 74 6.44 -18.26 -4.88
CA GLY A 74 7.43 -17.71 -3.95
C GLY A 74 7.31 -16.20 -3.68
N GLY A 75 6.16 -15.60 -3.98
CA GLY A 75 5.91 -14.17 -3.77
C GLY A 75 6.44 -13.27 -4.89
N LEU A 76 6.25 -11.95 -4.75
CA LEU A 76 6.55 -10.98 -5.79
C LEU A 76 8.03 -10.92 -6.16
N HIS A 77 8.93 -11.08 -5.21
CA HIS A 77 10.37 -11.05 -5.47
C HIS A 77 10.77 -12.18 -6.42
N ALA A 78 10.32 -13.42 -6.15
CA ALA A 78 10.55 -14.56 -7.03
C ALA A 78 9.84 -14.39 -8.38
N PHE A 79 8.57 -13.96 -8.34
CA PHE A 79 7.74 -13.78 -9.54
C PHE A 79 8.30 -12.75 -10.52
N THR A 80 8.84 -11.64 -10.01
CA THR A 80 9.37 -10.53 -10.83
C THR A 80 10.88 -10.59 -11.04
N ARG A 81 11.59 -11.44 -10.28
CA ARG A 81 13.06 -11.48 -10.14
C ARG A 81 13.69 -10.19 -9.61
N TRP A 82 12.89 -9.35 -8.95
CA TRP A 82 13.38 -8.20 -8.19
C TRP A 82 13.73 -8.65 -6.77
N ASP A 83 14.94 -8.37 -6.32
CA ASP A 83 15.44 -8.74 -4.99
C ASP A 83 15.58 -7.56 -4.03
N GLY A 84 15.23 -6.35 -4.48
CA GLY A 84 15.18 -5.16 -3.62
C GLY A 84 13.81 -4.95 -2.98
N PRO A 85 13.64 -3.86 -2.22
CA PRO A 85 12.38 -3.49 -1.62
C PRO A 85 11.21 -3.35 -2.62
N ILE A 86 10.03 -3.81 -2.21
CA ILE A 86 8.76 -3.65 -2.93
C ILE A 86 7.75 -3.01 -1.98
N LEU A 87 7.11 -1.93 -2.43
CA LEU A 87 5.90 -1.39 -1.81
C LEU A 87 4.68 -1.90 -2.58
N THR A 88 3.67 -2.39 -1.87
CA THR A 88 2.36 -2.69 -2.47
C THR A 88 1.34 -1.65 -2.04
N ASP A 89 0.56 -1.13 -2.99
CA ASP A 89 -0.58 -0.30 -2.63
C ASP A 89 -1.71 -1.14 -2.00
N SER A 90 -2.71 -0.50 -1.40
CA SER A 90 -3.81 -1.22 -0.76
C SER A 90 -4.87 -1.72 -1.74
N GLY A 91 -4.85 -1.20 -2.98
CA GLY A 91 -5.92 -1.37 -3.98
C GLY A 91 -7.08 -0.38 -3.85
N GLY A 92 -7.16 0.41 -2.77
CA GLY A 92 -8.27 1.33 -2.51
C GLY A 92 -8.48 2.37 -3.62
N PHE A 93 -7.38 2.97 -4.12
CA PHE A 93 -7.43 3.94 -5.20
C PHE A 93 -7.90 3.34 -6.54
N GLN A 94 -7.51 2.11 -6.87
CA GLN A 94 -7.98 1.44 -8.08
C GLN A 94 -9.47 1.09 -8.00
N VAL A 95 -9.94 0.69 -6.81
CA VAL A 95 -11.38 0.50 -6.58
C VAL A 95 -12.11 1.83 -6.75
N PHE A 96 -11.57 2.94 -6.25
CA PHE A 96 -12.15 4.27 -6.46
C PHE A 96 -12.19 4.68 -7.94
N SER A 97 -11.09 4.51 -8.68
CA SER A 97 -10.93 5.04 -10.06
C SER A 97 -11.48 4.13 -11.17
N LEU A 98 -11.48 2.81 -10.99
CA LEU A 98 -11.84 1.84 -12.05
C LEU A 98 -13.22 1.22 -11.85
N ALA A 99 -13.77 1.20 -10.63
CA ALA A 99 -15.10 0.66 -10.39
C ALA A 99 -16.17 1.73 -10.52
N LYS A 100 -16.76 1.84 -11.73
CA LYS A 100 -17.96 2.68 -11.97
C LYS A 100 -19.12 2.33 -11.04
N LEU A 101 -19.24 1.06 -10.67
CA LEU A 101 -20.21 0.55 -9.70
C LEU A 101 -19.44 0.06 -8.48
N ARG A 102 -19.27 0.95 -7.49
CA ARG A 102 -18.71 0.62 -6.18
C ARG A 102 -19.75 0.88 -5.10
N ASN A 103 -19.81 -0.01 -4.11
CA ASN A 103 -20.62 0.18 -2.91
C ASN A 103 -19.69 0.14 -1.70
N ILE A 104 -19.47 1.30 -1.09
CA ILE A 104 -18.62 1.46 0.08
C ILE A 104 -19.49 1.25 1.32
N LYS A 105 -19.06 0.33 2.18
CA LYS A 105 -19.68 0.05 3.48
C LYS A 105 -18.61 -0.01 4.55
N GLU A 106 -19.01 -0.18 5.81
CA GLU A 106 -18.05 -0.26 6.92
C GLU A 106 -17.17 -1.52 6.83
N GLU A 107 -17.70 -2.63 6.32
CA GLU A 107 -16.93 -3.85 6.13
C GLU A 107 -15.81 -3.70 5.08
N GLY A 108 -16.03 -2.88 4.05
CA GLY A 108 -15.14 -2.73 2.90
C GLY A 108 -15.89 -2.23 1.67
N VAL A 109 -15.38 -2.57 0.48
CA VAL A 109 -15.94 -2.12 -0.80
C VAL A 109 -16.29 -3.30 -1.70
N PHE A 110 -17.50 -3.27 -2.23
CA PHE A 110 -17.95 -4.19 -3.27
C PHE A 110 -17.81 -3.52 -4.64
N PHE A 111 -17.21 -4.22 -5.61
CA PHE A 111 -17.06 -3.73 -6.97
C PHE A 111 -17.07 -4.88 -7.98
N ASN A 112 -17.18 -4.54 -9.27
CA ASN A 112 -17.04 -5.51 -10.35
C ASN A 112 -15.62 -5.45 -10.93
N SER A 113 -15.04 -6.62 -11.19
CA SER A 113 -13.80 -6.76 -11.93
C SER A 113 -13.90 -6.10 -13.31
N HIS A 114 -12.91 -5.29 -13.67
CA HIS A 114 -12.82 -4.69 -15.00
C HIS A 114 -12.39 -5.69 -16.09
N ILE A 115 -11.98 -6.91 -15.70
CA ILE A 115 -11.52 -7.95 -16.62
C ILE A 115 -12.68 -8.83 -17.10
N ASP A 116 -13.50 -9.31 -16.17
CA ASP A 116 -14.52 -10.34 -16.40
C ASP A 116 -15.89 -10.02 -15.77
N GLY A 117 -16.03 -8.86 -15.12
CA GLY A 117 -17.31 -8.38 -14.57
C GLY A 117 -17.77 -9.05 -13.27
N ARG A 118 -17.03 -10.03 -12.75
CA ARG A 118 -17.42 -10.71 -11.49
C ARG A 118 -17.41 -9.75 -10.31
N LYS A 119 -18.32 -9.95 -9.36
CA LYS A 119 -18.36 -9.19 -8.11
C LYS A 119 -17.22 -9.60 -7.19
N ILE A 120 -16.55 -8.61 -6.61
CA ILE A 120 -15.41 -8.75 -5.71
C ILE A 120 -15.68 -7.89 -4.49
N PHE A 121 -15.30 -8.42 -3.33
CA PHE A 121 -15.25 -7.69 -2.08
C PHE A 121 -13.79 -7.42 -1.72
N MET A 122 -13.51 -6.21 -1.25
CA MET A 122 -12.20 -5.83 -0.74
C MET A 122 -12.37 -4.94 0.48
N GLY A 123 -11.96 -5.45 1.65
CA GLY A 123 -11.86 -4.69 2.87
C GLY A 123 -10.43 -4.65 3.41
N PRO A 124 -10.25 -4.13 4.64
CA PRO A 124 -8.97 -4.08 5.33
C PRO A 124 -8.27 -5.43 5.41
N GLU A 125 -8.97 -6.47 5.84
CA GLU A 125 -8.41 -7.81 6.03
C GLU A 125 -8.06 -8.47 4.71
N GLU A 126 -8.91 -8.35 3.68
CA GLU A 126 -8.63 -8.87 2.34
C GLU A 126 -7.40 -8.20 1.74
N SER A 127 -7.29 -6.87 1.85
CA SER A 127 -6.12 -6.14 1.36
C SER A 127 -4.83 -6.60 2.03
N MET A 128 -4.84 -6.81 3.36
CA MET A 128 -3.67 -7.32 4.08
C MET A 128 -3.32 -8.76 3.69
N ASN A 129 -4.33 -9.63 3.53
CA ASN A 129 -4.13 -11.01 3.08
C ASN A 129 -3.44 -11.06 1.71
N ILE A 130 -3.95 -10.27 0.75
CA ILE A 130 -3.38 -10.19 -0.60
C ILE A 130 -1.93 -9.68 -0.52
N GLN A 131 -1.67 -8.59 0.20
CA GLN A 131 -0.32 -8.03 0.30
C GLN A 131 0.66 -8.97 1.01
N SER A 132 0.21 -9.76 1.99
CA SER A 132 1.02 -10.80 2.64
C SER A 132 1.30 -11.98 1.70
N ASN A 133 0.32 -12.42 0.91
CA ASN A 133 0.51 -13.43 -0.12
C ASN A 133 1.51 -12.99 -1.19
N LEU A 134 1.46 -11.70 -1.56
CA LEU A 134 2.44 -11.09 -2.46
C LEU A 134 3.83 -10.94 -1.82
N GLY A 135 3.93 -10.91 -0.48
CA GLY A 135 5.20 -10.86 0.25
C GLY A 135 5.99 -9.58 0.01
N SER A 136 5.32 -8.43 -0.11
CA SER A 136 5.99 -7.15 -0.30
C SER A 136 6.80 -6.74 0.93
N THR A 137 7.69 -5.75 0.77
CA THR A 137 8.47 -5.19 1.88
C THR A 137 7.63 -4.25 2.73
N ILE A 138 6.86 -3.38 2.07
CA ILE A 138 6.01 -2.37 2.69
C ILE A 138 4.60 -2.56 2.13
N ALA A 139 3.64 -2.82 3.01
CA ALA A 139 2.23 -2.85 2.68
C ALA A 139 1.59 -1.50 3.05
N MET A 140 0.71 -1.02 2.17
CA MET A 140 -0.12 0.15 2.45
C MET A 140 -1.43 -0.29 3.09
N ALA A 141 -1.82 0.36 4.18
CA ALA A 141 -3.12 0.12 4.82
C ALA A 141 -4.27 0.42 3.85
N PHE A 142 -5.37 -0.32 3.98
CA PHE A 142 -6.58 -0.07 3.20
C PHE A 142 -7.28 1.20 3.69
N ASP A 143 -7.56 2.09 2.76
CA ASP A 143 -8.15 3.40 3.01
C ASP A 143 -9.28 3.69 2.03
N GLU A 144 -10.09 4.70 2.35
CA GLU A 144 -11.05 5.25 1.41
C GLU A 144 -10.46 6.51 0.78
N CYS A 145 -10.27 6.46 -0.54
CA CYS A 145 -9.94 7.65 -1.31
C CYS A 145 -11.22 8.41 -1.66
N VAL A 146 -11.28 9.68 -1.27
CA VAL A 146 -12.37 10.59 -1.59
C VAL A 146 -12.05 11.42 -2.84
N GLU A 147 -13.09 11.89 -3.53
CA GLU A 147 -12.93 12.86 -4.62
C GLU A 147 -12.34 14.18 -4.11
N ASN A 148 -11.59 14.90 -4.94
CA ASN A 148 -11.02 16.19 -4.56
C ASN A 148 -11.46 17.29 -5.55
N PRO A 149 -12.26 18.27 -5.12
CA PRO A 149 -12.81 18.45 -3.76
C PRO A 149 -14.02 17.54 -3.47
N SER A 150 -14.24 17.21 -2.19
CA SER A 150 -15.42 16.52 -1.67
C SER A 150 -16.02 17.32 -0.50
N PRO A 151 -17.33 17.22 -0.21
CA PRO A 151 -17.93 17.91 0.93
C PRO A 151 -17.23 17.59 2.26
N TYR A 152 -17.12 18.59 3.14
CA TYR A 152 -16.44 18.47 4.43
C TYR A 152 -16.97 17.31 5.27
N GLU A 153 -18.28 17.22 5.45
CA GLU A 153 -18.93 16.17 6.25
C GLU A 153 -18.61 14.78 5.72
N TYR A 154 -18.67 14.58 4.40
CA TYR A 154 -18.29 13.32 3.78
C TYR A 154 -16.80 12.99 4.00
N THR A 155 -15.93 13.99 3.83
CA THR A 155 -14.48 13.83 4.04
C THR A 155 -14.17 13.46 5.48
N ARG A 156 -14.82 14.10 6.46
CA ARG A 156 -14.69 13.79 7.88
C ARG A 156 -15.10 12.35 8.17
N ASP A 157 -16.26 11.92 7.66
CA ASP A 157 -16.78 10.57 7.90
C ASP A 157 -15.90 9.50 7.23
N SER A 158 -15.35 9.81 6.05
CA SER A 158 -14.39 8.97 5.33
C SER A 158 -13.05 8.84 6.06
N VAL A 159 -12.54 9.95 6.63
CA VAL A 159 -11.36 9.94 7.50
C VAL A 159 -11.60 9.02 8.69
N ALA A 160 -12.73 9.17 9.39
CA ALA A 160 -13.07 8.33 10.53
C ALA A 160 -13.16 6.84 10.15
N ARG A 161 -13.69 6.51 8.97
CA ARG A 161 -13.69 5.14 8.43
C ARG A 161 -12.29 4.63 8.14
N THR A 162 -11.45 5.44 7.49
CA THR A 162 -10.05 5.12 7.20
C THR A 162 -9.29 4.80 8.49
N THR A 163 -9.53 5.54 9.57
CA THR A 163 -8.89 5.25 10.86
C THR A 163 -9.34 3.93 11.48
N ARG A 164 -10.63 3.59 11.39
CA ARG A 164 -11.14 2.26 11.83
C ARG A 164 -10.57 1.12 10.98
N TRP A 165 -10.46 1.33 9.67
CA TRP A 165 -9.84 0.39 8.75
C TRP A 165 -8.35 0.20 9.01
N LEU A 166 -7.62 1.27 9.33
CA LEU A 166 -6.21 1.19 9.71
C LEU A 166 -6.01 0.29 10.92
N LYS A 167 -6.83 0.45 11.97
CA LYS A 167 -6.78 -0.40 13.18
C LYS A 167 -7.01 -1.89 12.85
N ARG A 168 -7.91 -2.18 11.90
CA ARG A 168 -8.14 -3.55 11.38
C ARG A 168 -6.93 -4.06 10.59
N CYS A 169 -6.32 -3.23 9.74
CA CYS A 169 -5.10 -3.58 9.01
C CYS A 169 -3.94 -3.91 9.94
N ILE A 170 -3.72 -3.13 11.00
CA ILE A 170 -2.67 -3.39 12.01
C ILE A 170 -2.86 -4.78 12.61
N LYS A 171 -4.05 -5.04 13.18
CA LYS A 171 -4.36 -6.33 13.79
C LYS A 171 -4.13 -7.49 12.82
N ARG A 172 -4.60 -7.34 11.57
CA ARG A 172 -4.47 -8.41 10.57
C ARG A 172 -3.01 -8.62 10.13
N MET A 173 -2.25 -7.54 9.97
CA MET A 173 -0.82 -7.62 9.64
C MET A 173 -0.05 -8.34 10.74
N ASP A 174 -0.33 -8.05 12.00
CA ASP A 174 0.30 -8.74 13.13
C ASP A 174 0.04 -10.25 13.10
N GLU A 175 -1.20 -10.66 12.86
CA GLU A 175 -1.55 -12.09 12.70
C GLU A 175 -0.82 -12.74 11.52
N LEU A 176 -0.72 -12.03 10.39
CA LEU A 176 -0.07 -12.53 9.18
C LEU A 176 1.44 -12.65 9.33
N ASN A 177 2.11 -11.64 9.91
CA ASN A 177 3.55 -11.67 10.17
C ASN A 177 3.96 -12.79 11.14
N ASN A 178 3.07 -13.17 12.07
CA ASN A 178 3.28 -14.30 12.99
C ASN A 178 2.87 -15.66 12.40
N SER A 179 2.37 -15.72 11.16
CA SER A 179 2.00 -16.98 10.50
C SER A 179 3.23 -17.71 9.96
N GLU A 180 3.30 -19.03 10.19
CA GLU A 180 4.33 -19.89 9.57
C GLU A 180 4.29 -19.88 8.04
N SER A 181 3.13 -19.53 7.45
CA SER A 181 2.93 -19.47 6.01
C SER A 181 3.26 -18.12 5.38
N ALA A 182 3.75 -17.16 6.18
CA ALA A 182 4.09 -15.82 5.71
C ALA A 182 5.29 -15.87 4.76
N ILE A 183 5.13 -15.34 3.55
CA ILE A 183 6.25 -15.18 2.61
C ILE A 183 7.26 -14.17 3.16
N ASN A 184 6.78 -13.11 3.81
CA ASN A 184 7.60 -12.13 4.51
C ASN A 184 7.04 -11.91 5.93
N PRO A 185 7.62 -12.53 6.98
CA PRO A 185 7.16 -12.37 8.36
C PRO A 185 7.56 -11.01 8.99
N ARG A 186 8.28 -10.16 8.25
CA ARG A 186 8.69 -8.81 8.68
C ARG A 186 8.11 -7.75 7.77
N GLN A 187 6.93 -7.99 7.19
CA GLN A 187 6.29 -7.02 6.31
C GLN A 187 5.93 -5.76 7.11
N MET A 188 6.37 -4.62 6.61
CA MET A 188 6.17 -3.32 7.24
C MET A 188 4.80 -2.76 6.84
N LEU A 189 4.14 -1.99 7.71
CA LEU A 189 2.82 -1.40 7.43
C LEU A 189 2.88 0.13 7.45
N PHE A 190 2.44 0.75 6.36
CA PHE A 190 2.31 2.20 6.28
C PHE A 190 0.85 2.63 6.39
N GLY A 191 0.57 3.56 7.30
CA GLY A 191 -0.72 4.24 7.41
C GLY A 191 -0.88 5.36 6.39
N ILE A 192 -2.10 5.77 6.10
CA ILE A 192 -2.41 6.81 5.11
C ILE A 192 -3.15 7.96 5.79
N ASN A 193 -2.50 9.12 5.89
CA ASN A 193 -3.15 10.34 6.29
C ASN A 193 -4.10 10.82 5.19
N GLN A 194 -5.38 10.85 5.50
CA GLN A 194 -6.48 11.41 4.72
C GLN A 194 -6.96 12.76 5.28
N GLY A 195 -7.81 13.47 4.53
CA GLY A 195 -8.41 14.74 4.95
C GLY A 195 -8.77 15.69 3.79
N GLY A 196 -8.53 15.28 2.54
CA GLY A 196 -8.79 16.11 1.37
C GLY A 196 -7.99 17.42 1.42
N THR A 197 -8.67 18.51 1.06
CA THR A 197 -8.12 19.88 1.10
C THR A 197 -8.30 20.57 2.46
N TYR A 198 -8.88 19.89 3.45
CA TYR A 198 -9.21 20.44 4.75
C TYR A 198 -8.04 20.26 5.74
N ARG A 199 -7.44 21.38 6.12
CA ARG A 199 -6.23 21.41 6.96
C ARG A 199 -6.45 20.84 8.36
N ASP A 200 -7.60 21.13 8.95
CA ASP A 200 -8.04 20.61 10.25
C ASP A 200 -8.17 19.08 10.21
N LEU A 201 -8.92 18.54 9.25
CA LEU A 201 -9.07 17.09 9.08
C LEU A 201 -7.72 16.38 8.88
N ARG A 202 -6.83 16.95 8.04
CA ARG A 202 -5.46 16.44 7.83
C ARG A 202 -4.66 16.39 9.12
N THR A 203 -4.70 17.49 9.88
CA THR A 203 -3.91 17.66 11.09
C THR A 203 -4.40 16.72 12.19
N ASP A 204 -5.71 16.65 12.40
CA ASP A 204 -6.29 15.83 13.47
C ASP A 204 -6.17 14.35 13.16
N HIS A 205 -6.38 13.95 11.91
CA HIS A 205 -6.16 12.56 11.50
C HIS A 205 -4.70 12.16 11.65
N MET A 206 -3.73 13.05 11.32
CA MET A 206 -2.31 12.73 11.50
C MET A 206 -1.95 12.55 12.98
N LYS A 207 -2.47 13.41 13.86
CA LYS A 207 -2.27 13.24 15.31
C LYS A 207 -2.79 11.89 15.79
N GLU A 208 -4.00 11.51 15.37
CA GLU A 208 -4.60 10.24 15.78
C GLU A 208 -3.80 9.03 15.29
N ILE A 209 -3.40 8.98 14.01
CA ILE A 209 -2.67 7.81 13.49
C ILE A 209 -1.20 7.76 13.92
N ALA A 210 -0.60 8.90 14.30
CA ALA A 210 0.75 8.94 14.84
C ALA A 210 0.85 8.20 16.19
N GLU A 211 -0.22 8.15 16.98
CA GLU A 211 -0.29 7.39 18.24
C GLU A 211 -0.21 5.85 18.01
N LEU A 212 -0.41 5.39 16.77
CA LEU A 212 -0.37 3.97 16.41
C LEU A 212 1.06 3.45 16.11
N ASP A 213 2.08 4.32 16.13
CA ASP A 213 3.51 4.00 15.97
C ASP A 213 3.84 3.03 14.83
N LEU A 214 3.37 3.36 13.62
CA LEU A 214 3.57 2.55 12.42
C LEU A 214 4.96 2.74 11.83
N ASP A 215 5.37 1.78 10.98
CA ASP A 215 6.63 1.82 10.26
C ASP A 215 6.81 3.05 9.35
N GLY A 216 5.68 3.66 8.94
CA GLY A 216 5.66 4.88 8.16
C GLY A 216 4.26 5.40 7.89
N TYR A 217 4.21 6.62 7.37
CA TYR A 217 2.97 7.36 7.11
C TYR A 217 3.03 8.00 5.74
N ALA A 218 2.03 7.72 4.90
CA ALA A 218 1.83 8.36 3.62
C ALA A 218 0.81 9.51 3.73
N ILE A 219 0.86 10.42 2.76
CA ILE A 219 -0.12 11.48 2.55
C ILE A 219 -0.96 11.05 1.35
N GLY A 220 -2.21 10.62 1.58
CA GLY A 220 -3.15 10.21 0.54
C GLY A 220 -4.27 11.25 0.34
N GLY A 221 -4.97 11.18 -0.80
CA GLY A 221 -6.09 12.08 -1.13
C GLY A 221 -5.78 13.56 -0.97
#